data_AF-A0A7S6M158-F1
#
_entry.id   AF-A0A7S6M158-F1
#
_cell.length_a   1.000
_cell.length_b   1.000
_cell.length_c   1.000
_cell.angle_alpha   90.00
_cell.angle_beta   90.00
_cell.angle_gamma   90.00
#
_symmetry.space_group_name_H-M   'P 1'
#
loop_
_entity.id
_entity.type
_entity.pdbx_description
1 polymer ?
#
loop_
_entity_poly.entity_id
_entity_poly.type
_entity_poly.pdbx_seq_one_letter_code
_entity_poly.pdbx_strand_id
1 'polypeptide(L)'
;MIQTLIVFTAMALGQTSALKCPVMGSAVAPSSPVVEFNGSRFQFCCAGCDSNFAKSPGAFLKTQRGAKNTVGVFLFDPVSRLRLDVDKSKATADFESIRYPFQTDENRKAFLANPKKYATIPSKEALYCPVGKEAVPSYSKASDYVDHEGVRWYMCCAGCGGPFEKDPKKYLFAGTEKNIQVAKAIKHDALHHPAPSDVNVVTKVKFGRYEAELRVPEEGLFAQEEVDVEFRVVDTSAKDPVEEGFKGVGAIEATAVMTMPSMAGMPEAKPEVHREGVPGDYGVVVYFPHGGDYKIALTLNIPGQGKHDIAFLVDVKDERPASLAKPQPFQLKVVDWPVHAMAGQPSNLKLQVVDTKTGKVQSAFDVAHEKQFHLLLASKDLNWFLHEHPEMAKDGTWSIPITFPAGGDYWVYGDVAPSGKGSRVLIAKVSVHGDKPTWDTKLNLSTTAVDGGLKGELVTRDIQVGRKTTLMVKLTDEKTGQAAGDTVKWLGAAGHMMIFHQDGLTVVHSHPAEDAENEAQVKQGMVHFTGRFPKPGLYKVYAQFDWRGAVRTLGFAIEVK
;
A
#
# COMPACT_ATOMS: atom_id res chain seq x y z
N MET A 1 13.23 -40.25 -63.22
CA MET A 1 13.67 -39.42 -62.07
C MET A 1 12.44 -38.74 -61.50
N ILE A 2 11.99 -39.17 -60.33
CA ILE A 2 10.83 -38.62 -59.62
C ILE A 2 11.32 -37.37 -58.89
N GLN A 3 10.86 -36.20 -59.32
CA GLN A 3 11.21 -34.93 -58.69
C GLN A 3 10.10 -34.57 -57.70
N THR A 4 10.36 -34.85 -56.43
CA THR A 4 9.49 -34.58 -55.29
C THR A 4 9.32 -33.06 -55.14
N LEU A 5 8.13 -32.56 -55.42
CA LEU A 5 7.72 -31.18 -55.14
C LEU A 5 7.49 -31.05 -53.63
N ILE A 6 8.48 -30.54 -52.89
CA ILE A 6 8.30 -30.14 -51.49
C ILE A 6 7.55 -28.81 -51.51
N VAL A 7 6.24 -28.85 -51.27
CA VAL A 7 5.45 -27.66 -50.96
C VAL A 7 5.86 -27.20 -49.56
N PHE A 8 6.75 -26.20 -49.50
CA PHE A 8 6.97 -25.43 -48.27
C PHE A 8 5.72 -24.59 -48.02
N THR A 9 4.82 -25.10 -47.18
CA THR A 9 3.82 -24.25 -46.53
C THR A 9 4.58 -23.39 -45.53
N ALA A 10 4.84 -22.13 -45.88
CA ALA A 10 5.38 -21.15 -44.97
C ALA A 10 4.40 -21.03 -43.78
N MET A 11 4.78 -21.60 -42.63
CA MET A 11 4.13 -21.30 -41.36
C MET A 11 4.33 -19.81 -41.10
N ALA A 12 3.28 -19.02 -41.32
CA ALA A 12 3.21 -17.65 -40.84
C ALA A 12 3.46 -17.68 -39.33
N LEU A 13 4.58 -17.08 -38.90
CA LEU A 13 4.82 -16.71 -37.52
C LEU A 13 3.64 -15.84 -37.08
N GLY A 14 2.73 -16.44 -36.32
CA GLY A 14 1.42 -15.86 -36.03
C GLY A 14 1.54 -14.54 -35.30
N GLN A 15 1.13 -13.45 -35.96
CA GLN A 15 0.76 -12.23 -35.26
C GLN A 15 -0.33 -12.59 -34.24
N THR A 16 -0.06 -12.36 -32.96
CA THR A 16 -1.05 -12.54 -31.90
C THR A 16 -2.26 -11.66 -32.20
N SER A 17 -3.43 -12.27 -32.35
CA SER A 17 -4.66 -11.53 -32.67
C SER A 17 -4.95 -10.50 -31.57
N ALA A 18 -5.41 -9.30 -31.94
CA ALA A 18 -5.78 -8.29 -30.95
C ALA A 18 -6.99 -8.77 -30.14
N LEU A 19 -7.00 -8.51 -28.83
CA LEU A 19 -8.15 -8.81 -27.98
C LEU A 19 -9.34 -7.93 -28.38
N LYS A 20 -10.52 -8.54 -28.41
CA LYS A 20 -11.79 -7.88 -28.70
C LYS A 20 -12.70 -7.86 -27.48
N CYS A 21 -13.57 -6.86 -27.42
CA CYS A 21 -14.60 -6.75 -26.41
C CYS A 21 -15.54 -7.95 -26.49
N PRO A 22 -15.82 -8.67 -25.38
CA PRO A 22 -16.69 -9.84 -25.41
C PRO A 22 -18.16 -9.49 -25.69
N VAL A 23 -18.57 -8.24 -25.42
CA VAL A 23 -19.94 -7.77 -25.67
C VAL A 23 -20.11 -7.32 -27.12
N MET A 24 -19.22 -6.45 -27.60
CA MET A 24 -19.41 -5.75 -28.88
C MET A 24 -18.56 -6.33 -30.04
N GLY A 25 -17.53 -7.14 -29.74
CA GLY A 25 -16.59 -7.63 -30.76
C GLY A 25 -15.64 -6.58 -31.35
N SER A 26 -15.70 -5.34 -30.86
CA SER A 26 -14.80 -4.22 -31.22
C SER A 26 -13.46 -4.30 -30.47
N ALA A 27 -12.47 -3.49 -30.84
CA ALA A 27 -11.20 -3.41 -30.12
C ALA A 27 -11.40 -3.00 -28.64
N VAL A 28 -10.60 -3.57 -27.74
CA VAL A 28 -10.64 -3.22 -26.31
C VAL A 28 -10.06 -1.82 -26.06
N ALA A 29 -10.59 -1.13 -25.05
CA ALA A 29 -10.09 0.17 -24.62
C ALA A 29 -9.02 -0.02 -23.51
N PRO A 30 -7.88 0.71 -23.56
CA PRO A 30 -6.78 0.57 -22.59
C PRO A 30 -7.17 0.77 -21.11
N SER A 31 -8.20 1.57 -20.84
CA SER A 31 -8.66 1.93 -19.50
C SER A 31 -10.00 1.28 -19.11
N SER A 32 -10.41 0.23 -19.83
CA SER A 32 -11.69 -0.44 -19.56
C SER A 32 -11.66 -1.26 -18.27
N PRO A 33 -12.78 -1.32 -17.51
CA PRO A 33 -12.91 -2.23 -16.39
C PRO A 33 -12.56 -3.66 -16.79
N VAL A 34 -12.13 -4.45 -15.82
CA VAL A 34 -11.79 -5.85 -16.02
C VAL A 34 -12.87 -6.70 -15.41
N VAL A 35 -13.27 -7.77 -16.07
CA VAL A 35 -14.10 -8.80 -15.44
C VAL A 35 -13.34 -10.11 -15.49
N GLU A 36 -13.34 -10.84 -14.39
CA GLU A 36 -12.85 -12.20 -14.33
C GLU A 36 -14.00 -13.20 -14.26
N PHE A 37 -13.88 -14.28 -15.01
CA PHE A 37 -14.87 -15.34 -15.05
C PHE A 37 -14.21 -16.64 -15.50
N ASN A 38 -14.45 -17.76 -14.82
CA ASN A 38 -13.87 -19.07 -15.14
C ASN A 38 -12.32 -19.06 -15.28
N GLY A 39 -11.63 -18.36 -14.38
CA GLY A 39 -10.16 -18.26 -14.41
C GLY A 39 -9.60 -17.43 -15.58
N SER A 40 -10.46 -16.72 -16.32
CA SER A 40 -10.07 -15.86 -17.44
C SER A 40 -10.40 -14.40 -17.14
N ARG A 41 -9.58 -13.49 -17.68
CA ARG A 41 -9.73 -12.03 -17.61
C ARG A 41 -10.28 -11.49 -18.93
N PHE A 42 -11.23 -10.56 -18.83
CA PHE A 42 -11.91 -9.92 -19.95
C PHE A 42 -11.81 -8.39 -19.85
N GLN A 43 -11.59 -7.74 -21.00
CA GLN A 43 -11.53 -6.29 -21.16
C GLN A 43 -12.59 -5.83 -22.16
N PHE A 44 -12.97 -4.55 -22.12
CA PHE A 44 -14.11 -4.05 -22.87
C PHE A 44 -13.78 -2.84 -23.73
N CYS A 45 -14.64 -2.55 -24.70
CA CYS A 45 -14.49 -1.37 -25.56
C CYS A 45 -15.17 -0.11 -24.98
N CYS A 46 -16.05 -0.27 -23.99
CA CYS A 46 -16.96 0.78 -23.53
C CYS A 46 -17.34 0.63 -22.05
N ALA A 47 -17.72 1.75 -21.41
CA ALA A 47 -18.39 1.70 -20.11
C ALA A 47 -19.76 1.02 -20.23
N GLY A 48 -20.10 0.12 -19.30
CA GLY A 48 -21.36 -0.64 -19.31
C GLY A 48 -21.28 -1.98 -20.04
N CYS A 49 -20.28 -2.16 -20.92
CA CYS A 49 -19.97 -3.45 -21.53
C CYS A 49 -19.59 -4.50 -20.46
N ASP A 50 -18.83 -4.10 -19.43
CA ASP A 50 -18.50 -4.91 -18.24
C ASP A 50 -19.76 -5.42 -17.51
N SER A 51 -20.74 -4.53 -17.35
CA SER A 51 -21.95 -4.77 -16.60
C SER A 51 -22.90 -5.70 -17.34
N ASN A 52 -22.97 -5.55 -18.67
CA ASN A 52 -23.69 -6.47 -19.52
C ASN A 52 -23.04 -7.84 -19.54
N PHE A 53 -21.72 -7.90 -19.69
CA PHE A 53 -20.99 -9.17 -19.66
C PHE A 53 -21.20 -9.93 -18.34
N ALA A 54 -21.07 -9.25 -17.20
CA ALA A 54 -21.21 -9.87 -15.88
C ALA A 54 -22.58 -10.51 -15.63
N LYS A 55 -23.66 -10.01 -16.26
CA LYS A 55 -25.01 -10.58 -16.15
C LYS A 55 -25.16 -11.92 -16.89
N SER A 56 -24.42 -12.12 -17.98
CA SER A 56 -24.55 -13.34 -18.80
C SER A 56 -23.25 -13.71 -19.53
N PRO A 57 -22.14 -13.98 -18.81
CA PRO A 57 -20.83 -14.17 -19.44
C PRO A 57 -20.83 -15.31 -20.48
N GLY A 58 -21.47 -16.44 -20.13
CA GLY A 58 -21.55 -17.62 -21.01
C GLY A 58 -22.25 -17.35 -22.34
N ALA A 59 -23.26 -16.48 -22.38
CA ALA A 59 -23.98 -16.12 -23.60
C ALA A 59 -23.07 -15.31 -24.55
N PHE A 60 -22.38 -14.29 -24.02
CA PHE A 60 -21.42 -13.51 -24.79
C PHE A 60 -20.27 -14.36 -25.30
N LEU A 61 -19.70 -15.24 -24.46
CA LEU A 61 -18.65 -16.17 -24.87
C LEU A 61 -19.11 -17.13 -25.98
N LYS A 62 -20.36 -17.61 -25.94
CA LYS A 62 -20.93 -18.42 -27.04
C LYS A 62 -21.00 -17.63 -28.35
N THR A 63 -21.44 -16.38 -28.30
CA THR A 63 -21.48 -15.48 -29.47
C THR A 63 -20.08 -15.23 -30.04
N GLN A 64 -19.10 -14.92 -29.20
CA GLN A 64 -17.73 -14.62 -29.66
C GLN A 64 -16.99 -15.84 -30.21
N ARG A 65 -17.32 -17.05 -29.74
CA ARG A 65 -16.85 -18.31 -30.34
C ARG A 65 -17.35 -18.48 -31.77
N GLY A 66 -18.62 -18.19 -32.02
CA GLY A 66 -19.18 -18.20 -33.38
C GLY A 66 -18.51 -17.15 -34.29
N ALA A 67 -18.20 -15.98 -33.74
CA ALA A 67 -17.51 -14.90 -34.45
C ALA A 67 -15.99 -15.09 -34.57
N LYS A 68 -15.42 -16.18 -34.01
CA LYS A 68 -13.97 -16.46 -33.96
C LYS A 68 -13.12 -15.31 -33.40
N ASN A 69 -13.67 -14.55 -32.44
CA ASN A 69 -12.95 -13.48 -31.77
C ASN A 69 -12.25 -14.02 -30.52
N THR A 70 -11.01 -13.57 -30.28
CA THR A 70 -10.32 -13.76 -28.99
C THR A 70 -10.69 -12.60 -28.07
N VAL A 71 -11.33 -12.89 -26.95
CA VAL A 71 -11.97 -11.85 -26.10
C VAL A 71 -11.58 -11.92 -24.64
N GLY A 72 -10.88 -12.97 -24.22
CA GLY A 72 -10.36 -13.10 -22.86
C GLY A 72 -8.99 -13.75 -22.84
N VAL A 73 -8.35 -13.68 -21.68
CA VAL A 73 -7.02 -14.24 -21.41
C VAL A 73 -7.10 -15.12 -20.18
N PHE A 74 -6.68 -16.38 -20.30
CA PHE A 74 -6.60 -17.29 -19.17
C PHE A 74 -5.47 -16.87 -18.23
N LEU A 75 -5.67 -17.03 -16.92
CA LEU A 75 -4.74 -16.52 -15.91
C LEU A 75 -3.62 -17.51 -15.56
N PHE A 76 -3.65 -18.72 -16.07
CA PHE A 76 -2.67 -19.76 -15.70
C PHE A 76 -2.04 -20.32 -16.95
N ASP A 77 -0.86 -20.91 -16.80
CA ASP A 77 -0.41 -21.90 -17.77
C ASP A 77 -1.28 -23.14 -17.57
N PRO A 78 -2.10 -23.55 -18.55
CA PRO A 78 -3.07 -24.62 -18.35
C PRO A 78 -2.42 -26.02 -18.29
N VAL A 79 -1.12 -26.13 -18.58
CA VAL A 79 -0.35 -27.38 -18.47
C VAL A 79 0.33 -27.48 -17.10
N SER A 80 1.00 -26.42 -16.65
CA SER A 80 1.65 -26.42 -15.32
C SER A 80 0.70 -26.02 -14.19
N ARG A 81 -0.46 -25.45 -14.51
CA ARG A 81 -1.52 -24.91 -13.62
C ARG A 81 -1.10 -23.66 -12.83
N LEU A 82 0.15 -23.23 -12.96
CA LEU A 82 0.69 -22.07 -12.26
C LEU A 82 0.20 -20.75 -12.85
N ARG A 83 -0.04 -19.77 -11.97
CA ARG A 83 -0.39 -18.40 -12.36
C ARG A 83 0.69 -17.82 -13.28
N LEU A 84 0.26 -17.29 -14.42
CA LEU A 84 1.15 -16.68 -15.40
C LEU A 84 0.49 -15.44 -16.01
N ASP A 85 1.20 -14.31 -15.96
CA ASP A 85 0.76 -13.13 -16.71
C ASP A 85 1.10 -13.30 -18.19
N VAL A 86 0.19 -12.85 -19.07
CA VAL A 86 0.35 -13.01 -20.52
C VAL A 86 1.54 -12.23 -21.04
N ASP A 87 1.83 -11.07 -20.45
CA ASP A 87 3.00 -10.25 -20.80
C ASP A 87 4.32 -10.89 -20.38
N LYS A 88 4.28 -11.85 -19.44
CA LYS A 88 5.41 -12.65 -18.98
C LYS A 88 5.47 -14.03 -19.63
N SER A 89 4.54 -14.35 -20.53
CA SER A 89 4.47 -15.65 -21.19
C SER A 89 5.54 -15.78 -22.26
N LYS A 90 6.13 -16.97 -22.39
CA LYS A 90 7.09 -17.26 -23.47
C LYS A 90 6.39 -17.61 -24.79
N ALA A 91 5.15 -18.07 -24.69
CA ALA A 91 4.31 -18.36 -25.85
C ALA A 91 2.83 -18.24 -25.47
N THR A 92 1.97 -18.06 -26.46
CA THR A 92 0.50 -18.02 -26.29
C THR A 92 -0.20 -18.87 -27.35
N ALA A 93 -1.40 -19.34 -27.05
CA ALA A 93 -2.30 -19.96 -28.02
C ALA A 93 -3.76 -19.55 -27.75
N ASP A 94 -4.53 -19.31 -28.80
CA ASP A 94 -5.96 -18.99 -28.69
C ASP A 94 -6.79 -20.26 -28.91
N PHE A 95 -7.72 -20.54 -27.99
CA PHE A 95 -8.66 -21.67 -28.11
C PHE A 95 -10.01 -21.27 -27.51
N GLU A 96 -11.11 -21.54 -28.22
CA GLU A 96 -12.48 -21.22 -27.78
C GLU A 96 -12.67 -19.78 -27.28
N SER A 97 -12.12 -18.80 -28.02
CA SER A 97 -12.19 -17.36 -27.72
C SER A 97 -11.38 -16.88 -26.51
N ILE A 98 -10.56 -17.74 -25.90
CA ILE A 98 -9.66 -17.42 -24.81
C ILE A 98 -8.20 -17.58 -25.26
N ARG A 99 -7.34 -16.63 -24.89
CA ARG A 99 -5.88 -16.71 -25.03
C ARG A 99 -5.26 -17.38 -23.82
N TYR A 100 -4.51 -18.45 -24.04
CA TYR A 100 -3.79 -19.18 -23.01
C TYR A 100 -2.31 -18.80 -23.03
N PRO A 101 -1.74 -18.30 -21.92
CA PRO A 101 -0.29 -18.07 -21.79
C PRO A 101 0.44 -19.36 -21.40
N PHE A 102 1.71 -19.49 -21.80
CA PHE A 102 2.55 -20.64 -21.45
C PHE A 102 3.93 -20.21 -20.92
N GLN A 103 4.40 -20.88 -19.88
CA GLN A 103 5.73 -20.68 -19.27
C GLN A 103 6.84 -21.18 -20.18
N THR A 104 6.54 -22.17 -21.03
CA THR A 104 7.48 -22.82 -21.95
C THR A 104 6.79 -23.12 -23.29
N ASP A 105 7.58 -23.26 -24.37
CA ASP A 105 7.05 -23.65 -25.67
C ASP A 105 6.58 -25.12 -25.68
N GLU A 106 7.18 -25.95 -24.83
CA GLU A 106 6.77 -27.34 -24.60
C GLU A 106 5.35 -27.43 -24.05
N ASN A 107 5.00 -26.58 -23.08
CA ASN A 107 3.63 -26.50 -22.54
C ASN A 107 2.63 -26.07 -23.61
N ARG A 108 2.99 -25.08 -24.44
CA ARG A 108 2.17 -24.68 -25.60
C ARG A 108 1.95 -25.84 -26.56
N LYS A 109 3.01 -26.58 -26.92
CA LYS A 109 2.91 -27.75 -27.81
C LYS A 109 2.02 -28.85 -27.22
N ALA A 110 2.19 -29.13 -25.93
CA ALA A 110 1.35 -30.09 -25.21
C ALA A 110 -0.12 -29.68 -25.21
N PHE A 111 -0.40 -28.39 -25.00
CA PHE A 111 -1.75 -27.83 -25.10
C PHE A 111 -2.35 -27.98 -26.50
N LEU A 112 -1.61 -27.59 -27.55
CA LEU A 112 -2.09 -27.66 -28.93
C LEU A 112 -2.36 -29.10 -29.40
N ALA A 113 -1.63 -30.09 -28.86
CA ALA A 113 -1.86 -31.51 -29.15
C ALA A 113 -3.20 -32.01 -28.57
N ASN A 114 -3.66 -31.45 -27.45
CA ASN A 114 -4.93 -31.84 -26.84
C ASN A 114 -5.57 -30.68 -26.06
N PRO A 115 -6.10 -29.65 -26.75
CA PRO A 115 -6.55 -28.43 -26.08
C PRO A 115 -7.76 -28.67 -25.18
N LYS A 116 -8.63 -29.61 -25.55
CA LYS A 116 -9.81 -29.98 -24.74
C LYS A 116 -9.42 -30.54 -23.38
N LYS A 117 -8.31 -31.27 -23.26
CA LYS A 117 -7.83 -31.79 -21.97
C LYS A 117 -7.51 -30.67 -20.98
N TYR A 118 -6.88 -29.59 -21.45
CA TYR A 118 -6.35 -28.52 -20.60
C TYR A 118 -7.29 -27.32 -20.46
N ALA A 119 -8.13 -27.06 -21.47
CA ALA A 119 -9.09 -25.96 -21.49
C ALA A 119 -10.49 -26.35 -20.97
N THR A 120 -10.69 -27.59 -20.50
CA THR A 120 -11.96 -27.97 -19.87
C THR A 120 -12.17 -27.14 -18.60
N ILE A 121 -13.39 -26.63 -18.43
CA ILE A 121 -13.80 -25.84 -17.27
C ILE A 121 -14.95 -26.59 -16.60
N PRO A 122 -14.82 -27.02 -15.33
CA PRO A 122 -15.91 -27.64 -14.59
C PRO A 122 -17.11 -26.69 -14.40
N SER A 123 -18.30 -27.25 -14.20
CA SER A 123 -19.53 -26.44 -14.02
C SER A 123 -19.62 -25.76 -12.65
N LYS A 124 -18.79 -26.18 -11.70
CA LYS A 124 -18.66 -25.63 -10.35
C LYS A 124 -17.22 -25.25 -10.06
N GLU A 125 -17.05 -24.32 -9.14
CA GLU A 125 -15.76 -23.87 -8.65
C GLU A 125 -15.78 -23.65 -7.15
N ALA A 126 -14.60 -23.53 -6.57
CA ALA A 126 -14.40 -23.07 -5.20
C ALA A 126 -13.22 -22.09 -5.16
N LEU A 127 -13.54 -20.82 -4.89
CA LEU A 127 -12.56 -19.77 -4.57
C LEU A 127 -12.11 -19.92 -3.11
N TYR A 128 -11.56 -21.09 -2.81
CA TYR A 128 -11.15 -21.52 -1.48
C TYR A 128 -10.08 -22.59 -1.65
N CYS A 129 -9.00 -22.48 -0.89
CA CYS A 129 -7.92 -23.45 -0.89
C CYS A 129 -8.14 -24.48 0.23
N PRO A 130 -8.43 -25.76 -0.07
CA PRO A 130 -8.62 -26.77 0.96
C PRO A 130 -7.34 -27.11 1.73
N VAL A 131 -6.17 -26.89 1.10
CA VAL A 131 -4.85 -27.14 1.70
C VAL A 131 -4.46 -26.02 2.67
N GLY A 132 -4.59 -24.76 2.24
CA GLY A 132 -4.34 -23.57 3.07
C GLY A 132 -5.49 -23.26 4.05
N LYS A 133 -6.65 -23.86 3.84
CA LYS A 133 -7.90 -23.64 4.59
C LYS A 133 -8.41 -22.20 4.57
N GLU A 134 -8.12 -21.46 3.51
CA GLU A 134 -8.44 -20.04 3.37
C GLU A 134 -9.20 -19.73 2.09
N ALA A 135 -9.93 -18.62 2.10
CA ALA A 135 -10.61 -18.11 0.91
C ALA A 135 -9.59 -17.57 -0.10
N VAL A 136 -9.90 -17.74 -1.39
CA VAL A 136 -9.13 -17.14 -2.47
C VAL A 136 -9.94 -15.95 -3.01
N PRO A 137 -9.50 -14.68 -2.80
CA PRO A 137 -10.36 -13.52 -3.04
C PRO A 137 -10.87 -13.36 -4.49
N SER A 138 -10.08 -13.80 -5.47
CA SER A 138 -10.43 -13.76 -6.89
C SER A 138 -9.59 -14.75 -7.69
N TYR A 139 -9.92 -14.94 -8.97
CA TYR A 139 -9.13 -15.78 -9.87
C TYR A 139 -7.70 -15.25 -10.03
N SER A 140 -7.50 -13.94 -10.11
CA SER A 140 -6.18 -13.32 -10.20
C SER A 140 -5.32 -13.48 -8.95
N LYS A 141 -5.93 -13.71 -7.78
CA LYS A 141 -5.24 -13.96 -6.51
C LYS A 141 -4.93 -15.44 -6.25
N ALA A 142 -5.45 -16.35 -7.07
CA ALA A 142 -5.06 -17.74 -6.99
C ALA A 142 -3.66 -17.95 -7.60
N SER A 143 -2.86 -18.79 -6.95
CA SER A 143 -1.52 -19.14 -7.42
C SER A 143 -1.49 -20.40 -8.30
N ASP A 144 -2.50 -21.27 -8.12
CA ASP A 144 -2.66 -22.55 -8.79
C ASP A 144 -4.16 -22.94 -8.80
N TYR A 145 -4.56 -23.92 -9.61
CA TYR A 145 -5.89 -24.52 -9.57
C TYR A 145 -5.83 -26.03 -9.78
N VAL A 146 -6.80 -26.77 -9.22
CA VAL A 146 -6.97 -28.22 -9.43
C VAL A 146 -8.43 -28.53 -9.68
N ASP A 147 -8.71 -29.41 -10.64
CA ASP A 147 -10.05 -29.92 -10.88
C ASP A 147 -10.23 -31.27 -10.15
N HIS A 148 -11.25 -31.37 -9.30
CA HIS A 148 -11.59 -32.59 -8.59
C HIS A 148 -13.11 -32.75 -8.49
N GLU A 149 -13.62 -33.94 -8.85
CA GLU A 149 -15.07 -34.27 -8.78
C GLU A 149 -16.00 -33.23 -9.43
N GLY A 150 -15.58 -32.65 -10.56
CA GLY A 150 -16.38 -31.67 -11.29
C GLY A 150 -16.38 -30.26 -10.67
N VAL A 151 -15.46 -29.98 -9.75
CA VAL A 151 -15.23 -28.68 -9.14
C VAL A 151 -13.80 -28.21 -9.41
N ARG A 152 -13.64 -26.96 -9.86
CA ARG A 152 -12.33 -26.30 -9.91
C ARG A 152 -12.01 -25.64 -8.57
N TRP A 153 -11.00 -26.15 -7.87
CA TRP A 153 -10.49 -25.59 -6.62
C TRP A 153 -9.33 -24.65 -6.90
N TYR A 154 -9.45 -23.40 -6.48
CA TYR A 154 -8.36 -22.43 -6.58
C TYR A 154 -7.48 -22.47 -5.34
N MET A 155 -6.18 -22.43 -5.55
CA MET A 155 -5.18 -22.60 -4.50
C MET A 155 -4.56 -21.26 -4.10
N CYS A 156 -4.38 -21.05 -2.81
CA CYS A 156 -3.73 -19.84 -2.28
C CYS A 156 -2.25 -19.79 -2.66
N CYS A 157 -1.59 -20.95 -2.80
CA CYS A 157 -0.16 -21.07 -3.06
C CYS A 157 0.15 -22.02 -4.23
N ALA A 158 1.22 -21.74 -4.98
CA ALA A 158 1.67 -22.57 -6.11
C ALA A 158 2.01 -24.03 -5.71
N GLY A 159 2.36 -24.25 -4.43
CA GLY A 159 2.67 -25.58 -3.89
C GLY A 159 1.46 -26.35 -3.36
N CYS A 160 0.27 -25.75 -3.36
CA CYS A 160 -0.90 -26.30 -2.68
C CYS A 160 -1.67 -27.31 -3.55
N GLY A 161 -1.64 -27.21 -4.88
CA GLY A 161 -2.37 -28.14 -5.75
C GLY A 161 -1.81 -29.56 -5.74
N GLY A 162 -0.48 -29.72 -5.69
CA GLY A 162 0.17 -31.04 -5.68
C GLY A 162 -0.25 -31.93 -4.49
N PRO A 163 -0.20 -31.43 -3.23
CA PRO A 163 -0.73 -32.15 -2.08
C PRO A 163 -2.22 -32.49 -2.21
N PHE A 164 -3.03 -31.56 -2.72
CA PHE A 164 -4.48 -31.78 -2.90
C PHE A 164 -4.77 -32.90 -3.90
N GLU A 165 -4.10 -32.91 -5.07
CA GLU A 165 -4.27 -33.96 -6.08
C GLU A 165 -3.88 -35.35 -5.58
N LYS A 166 -2.84 -35.43 -4.73
CA LYS A 166 -2.36 -36.70 -4.17
C LYS A 166 -3.33 -37.32 -3.17
N ASP A 167 -3.99 -36.49 -2.36
CA ASP A 167 -4.93 -36.95 -1.35
C ASP A 167 -6.07 -35.95 -1.12
N PRO A 168 -7.05 -35.86 -2.05
CA PRO A 168 -8.14 -34.89 -1.93
C PRO A 168 -8.98 -35.10 -0.68
N LYS A 169 -9.19 -36.36 -0.28
CA LYS A 169 -10.00 -36.74 0.89
C LYS A 169 -9.45 -36.18 2.20
N LYS A 170 -8.12 -36.05 2.31
CA LYS A 170 -7.47 -35.42 3.47
C LYS A 170 -7.81 -33.94 3.63
N TYR A 171 -8.04 -33.23 2.52
CA TYR A 171 -8.27 -31.78 2.54
C TYR A 171 -9.75 -31.40 2.36
N LEU A 172 -10.57 -32.29 1.82
CA LEU A 172 -12.03 -32.13 1.73
C LEU A 172 -12.73 -32.72 2.96
N PHE A 173 -12.64 -32.02 4.08
CA PHE A 173 -13.35 -32.38 5.32
C PHE A 173 -14.79 -31.84 5.32
N ALA A 174 -15.64 -32.37 6.20
CA ALA A 174 -17.05 -31.99 6.31
C ALA A 174 -17.22 -30.47 6.43
N GLY A 175 -18.09 -29.90 5.58
CA GLY A 175 -18.33 -28.46 5.53
C GLY A 175 -17.45 -27.70 4.53
N THR A 176 -16.54 -28.38 3.81
CA THR A 176 -15.81 -27.77 2.70
C THR A 176 -16.73 -27.56 1.50
N GLU A 177 -17.83 -28.32 1.38
CA GLU A 177 -18.78 -28.21 0.26
C GLU A 177 -19.47 -26.84 0.19
N LYS A 178 -19.54 -26.12 1.32
CA LYS A 178 -20.14 -24.77 1.39
C LYS A 178 -19.39 -23.74 0.52
N ASN A 179 -18.13 -24.01 0.20
CA ASN A 179 -17.29 -23.13 -0.63
C ASN A 179 -17.48 -23.38 -2.13
N ILE A 180 -18.26 -24.41 -2.49
CA ILE A 180 -18.53 -24.76 -3.88
C ILE A 180 -19.67 -23.88 -4.40
N GLN A 181 -19.44 -23.23 -5.53
CA GLN A 181 -20.39 -22.36 -6.20
C GLN A 181 -20.41 -22.58 -7.71
N VAL A 182 -21.46 -22.08 -8.38
CA VAL A 182 -21.41 -21.85 -9.83
C VAL A 182 -20.55 -20.62 -10.06
N ALA A 183 -19.68 -20.66 -11.07
CA ALA A 183 -18.80 -19.54 -11.37
C ALA A 183 -19.59 -18.24 -11.59
N LYS A 184 -19.13 -17.18 -10.93
CA LYS A 184 -19.70 -15.83 -11.05
C LYS A 184 -18.66 -14.89 -11.65
N ALA A 185 -19.16 -13.91 -12.39
CA ALA A 185 -18.32 -12.83 -12.88
C ALA A 185 -17.88 -11.93 -11.73
N ILE A 186 -16.57 -11.76 -11.57
CA ILE A 186 -15.96 -10.85 -10.59
C ILE A 186 -15.54 -9.60 -11.36
N LYS A 187 -16.15 -8.47 -11.04
CA LYS A 187 -15.75 -7.18 -11.61
C LYS A 187 -14.56 -6.64 -10.82
N HIS A 188 -13.53 -6.28 -11.56
CA HIS A 188 -12.39 -5.52 -11.09
C HIS A 188 -12.47 -4.18 -11.80
N ASP A 189 -12.73 -3.11 -11.07
CA ASP A 189 -12.68 -1.79 -11.69
C ASP A 189 -11.29 -1.56 -12.28
N ALA A 190 -11.22 -0.92 -13.45
CA ALA A 190 -9.94 -0.66 -14.08
C ALA A 190 -9.04 0.04 -13.05
N LEU A 191 -7.76 -0.36 -12.97
CA LEU A 191 -6.74 0.24 -12.11
C LEU A 191 -7.10 0.37 -10.61
N HIS A 192 -7.10 -0.75 -9.87
CA HIS A 192 -6.98 -0.73 -8.41
C HIS A 192 -6.32 -2.01 -7.85
N HIS A 193 -5.06 -1.90 -7.44
CA HIS A 193 -4.71 -2.26 -6.07
C HIS A 193 -4.57 -0.93 -5.31
N PRO A 194 -5.10 -0.78 -4.09
CA PRO A 194 -5.22 -1.84 -3.09
C PRO A 194 -6.67 -2.22 -2.71
N ALA A 195 -6.82 -3.46 -2.26
CA ALA A 195 -7.92 -3.97 -1.45
C ALA A 195 -7.91 -3.31 -0.05
N PRO A 196 -8.95 -3.50 0.81
CA PRO A 196 -8.84 -3.27 2.25
C PRO A 196 -7.58 -3.95 2.82
N SER A 197 -7.03 -3.40 3.91
CA SER A 197 -5.86 -3.93 4.63
C SER A 197 -6.06 -5.39 5.04
N ASP A 198 -5.54 -6.32 4.24
CA ASP A 198 -5.47 -7.77 4.53
C ASP A 198 -4.17 -8.07 5.30
N VAL A 199 -4.00 -7.51 6.51
CA VAL A 199 -3.04 -8.08 7.46
C VAL A 199 -3.79 -9.08 8.32
N ASN A 200 -3.33 -10.34 8.30
CA ASN A 200 -3.64 -11.29 9.35
C ASN A 200 -3.07 -10.73 10.66
N VAL A 201 -3.88 -10.00 11.42
CA VAL A 201 -3.49 -9.46 12.74
C VAL A 201 -2.95 -10.63 13.57
N VAL A 202 -1.71 -10.50 14.02
CA VAL A 202 -1.04 -11.49 14.87
C VAL A 202 -0.87 -10.87 16.24
N THR A 203 -1.80 -11.17 17.14
CA THR A 203 -1.69 -10.82 18.56
C THR A 203 -1.23 -11.97 19.43
N LYS A 204 -1.22 -13.21 18.93
CA LYS A 204 -0.73 -14.39 19.66
C LYS A 204 0.42 -15.06 18.92
N VAL A 205 1.52 -15.31 19.62
CA VAL A 205 2.72 -15.95 19.08
C VAL A 205 3.16 -17.08 19.99
N LYS A 206 3.26 -18.29 19.44
CA LYS A 206 3.85 -19.45 20.14
C LYS A 206 5.32 -19.58 19.78
N PHE A 207 6.16 -19.85 20.77
CA PHE A 207 7.60 -20.05 20.59
C PHE A 207 8.14 -21.04 21.63
N GLY A 208 8.59 -22.20 21.17
CA GLY A 208 8.97 -23.30 22.06
C GLY A 208 7.80 -23.73 22.95
N ARG A 209 8.02 -23.75 24.27
CA ARG A 209 6.97 -24.01 25.28
C ARG A 209 6.19 -22.77 25.71
N TYR A 210 6.51 -21.60 25.16
CA TYR A 210 5.93 -20.34 25.58
C TYR A 210 4.90 -19.83 24.57
N GLU A 211 3.98 -19.01 25.05
CA GLU A 211 3.05 -18.24 24.24
C GLU A 211 3.06 -16.80 24.73
N ALA A 212 3.10 -15.85 23.80
CA ALA A 212 2.92 -14.44 24.07
C ALA A 212 1.64 -13.92 23.41
N GLU A 213 0.86 -13.14 24.14
CA GLU A 213 -0.38 -12.53 23.69
C GLU A 213 -0.33 -11.01 23.92
N LEU A 214 -0.42 -10.22 22.85
CA LEU A 214 -0.65 -8.78 22.90
C LEU A 214 -2.14 -8.52 23.14
N ARG A 215 -2.46 -7.87 24.26
CA ARG A 215 -3.82 -7.50 24.67
C ARG A 215 -4.18 -6.15 24.04
N VAL A 216 -4.55 -6.17 22.76
CA VAL A 216 -5.04 -4.98 22.07
C VAL A 216 -6.35 -4.52 22.74
N PRO A 217 -6.50 -3.24 23.12
CA PRO A 217 -7.72 -2.71 23.73
C PRO A 217 -8.96 -2.99 22.85
N GLU A 218 -10.13 -3.17 23.46
CA GLU A 218 -11.38 -3.47 22.73
C GLU A 218 -11.72 -2.36 21.72
N GLU A 219 -11.42 -1.12 22.06
CA GLU A 219 -11.59 0.03 21.16
C GLU A 219 -10.59 0.04 19.99
N GLY A 220 -9.51 -0.73 20.08
CA GLY A 220 -8.41 -0.81 19.11
C GLY A 220 -7.29 0.19 19.37
N LEU A 221 -6.27 0.15 18.50
CA LEU A 221 -5.16 1.10 18.50
C LEU A 221 -5.46 2.25 17.54
N PHE A 222 -5.10 3.47 17.91
CA PHE A 222 -5.28 4.65 17.08
C PHE A 222 -3.96 5.40 16.94
N ALA A 223 -3.81 6.07 15.80
CA ALA A 223 -2.69 6.94 15.55
C ALA A 223 -2.76 8.26 16.33
N GLN A 224 -1.62 8.96 16.41
CA GLN A 224 -1.45 10.25 17.07
C GLN A 224 -1.76 10.18 18.58
N GLU A 225 -1.72 9.01 19.19
CA GLU A 225 -1.79 8.86 20.64
C GLU A 225 -0.72 7.91 21.16
N GLU A 226 -0.22 8.22 22.36
CA GLU A 226 0.61 7.28 23.12
C GLU A 226 -0.30 6.32 23.88
N VAL A 227 -0.05 5.03 23.73
CA VAL A 227 -0.81 3.95 24.35
C VAL A 227 0.17 2.98 24.98
N ASP A 228 -0.10 2.64 26.24
CA ASP A 228 0.54 1.51 26.89
C ASP A 228 -0.29 0.25 26.63
N VAL A 229 0.28 -0.69 25.88
CA VAL A 229 -0.39 -1.93 25.48
C VAL A 229 0.21 -3.08 26.26
N GLU A 230 -0.64 -3.81 26.99
CA GLU A 230 -0.19 -4.98 27.72
C GLU A 230 0.08 -6.16 26.79
N PHE A 231 1.11 -6.94 27.10
CA PHE A 231 1.27 -8.29 26.58
C PHE A 231 1.56 -9.28 27.71
N ARG A 232 1.02 -10.49 27.58
CA ARG A 232 1.25 -11.58 28.53
C ARG A 232 2.12 -12.65 27.91
N VAL A 233 3.12 -13.13 28.66
CA VAL A 233 3.93 -14.30 28.32
C VAL A 233 3.65 -15.42 29.31
N VAL A 234 3.21 -16.57 28.79
CA VAL A 234 2.90 -17.76 29.58
C VAL A 234 3.72 -18.97 29.17
N ASP A 235 3.94 -19.87 30.13
CA ASP A 235 4.51 -21.18 29.93
C ASP A 235 3.42 -22.22 29.71
N THR A 236 3.21 -22.62 28.45
CA THR A 236 2.13 -23.54 28.06
C THR A 236 2.30 -24.96 28.59
N SER A 237 3.43 -25.28 29.23
CA SER A 237 3.65 -26.59 29.85
C SER A 237 3.27 -26.63 31.33
N ALA A 238 2.90 -25.50 31.94
CA ALA A 238 2.60 -25.41 33.37
C ALA A 238 1.31 -24.60 33.59
N LYS A 239 0.36 -25.15 34.35
CA LYS A 239 -0.81 -24.39 34.79
C LYS A 239 -0.42 -23.42 35.91
N ASP A 240 -1.09 -22.28 35.95
CA ASP A 240 -0.93 -21.35 37.06
C ASP A 240 -1.64 -21.91 38.32
N PRO A 241 -1.00 -21.87 39.50
CA PRO A 241 -1.60 -22.36 40.73
C PRO A 241 -2.65 -21.40 41.34
N VAL A 242 -2.70 -20.14 40.88
CA VAL A 242 -3.56 -19.08 41.42
C VAL A 242 -4.56 -18.58 40.39
N GLU A 243 -4.13 -18.36 39.14
CA GLU A 243 -4.96 -17.84 38.06
C GLU A 243 -5.49 -18.95 37.15
N GLU A 244 -6.62 -18.70 36.48
CA GLU A 244 -7.11 -19.61 35.45
C GLU A 244 -6.22 -19.51 34.20
N GLY A 245 -5.51 -20.59 33.86
CA GLY A 245 -4.71 -20.67 32.64
C GLY A 245 -3.30 -21.22 32.84
N PHE A 246 -2.39 -20.77 31.99
CA PHE A 246 -0.97 -21.14 32.02
C PHE A 246 -0.17 -20.18 32.91
N LYS A 247 0.88 -20.70 33.54
CA LYS A 247 1.74 -19.96 34.46
C LYS A 247 2.41 -18.78 33.75
N GLY A 248 2.29 -17.59 34.32
CA GLY A 248 2.98 -16.40 33.83
C GLY A 248 4.49 -16.50 33.96
N VAL A 249 5.22 -16.09 32.91
CA VAL A 249 6.69 -16.07 32.91
C VAL A 249 7.15 -14.71 33.42
N GLY A 250 7.50 -14.66 34.70
CA GLY A 250 8.05 -13.46 35.33
C GLY A 250 9.52 -13.20 34.98
N ALA A 251 9.98 -12.00 35.35
CA ALA A 251 11.37 -11.58 35.28
C ALA A 251 12.02 -11.62 33.88
N ILE A 252 11.22 -11.52 32.82
CA ILE A 252 11.73 -11.34 31.45
C ILE A 252 12.36 -9.93 31.37
N GLU A 253 13.49 -9.85 30.69
CA GLU A 253 14.01 -8.58 30.15
C GLU A 253 13.57 -8.52 28.69
N ALA A 254 12.79 -7.50 28.33
CA ALA A 254 12.21 -7.39 27.01
C ALA A 254 12.58 -6.05 26.37
N THR A 255 12.82 -6.06 25.08
CA THR A 255 13.01 -4.87 24.26
C THR A 255 12.10 -4.92 23.05
N ALA A 256 11.59 -3.77 22.61
CA ALA A 256 10.72 -3.67 21.45
C ALA A 256 11.37 -2.84 20.32
N VAL A 257 11.11 -3.25 19.09
CA VAL A 257 11.34 -2.46 17.87
C VAL A 257 10.04 -2.45 17.09
N MET A 258 9.56 -1.27 16.75
CA MET A 258 8.32 -1.09 16.01
C MET A 258 8.60 -0.46 14.65
N THR A 259 8.06 -1.10 13.60
CA THR A 259 8.24 -0.68 12.22
C THR A 259 6.92 -0.70 11.46
N MET A 260 6.87 0.04 10.36
CA MET A 260 5.77 -0.05 9.39
C MET A 260 6.28 -0.74 8.12
N PRO A 261 6.00 -2.04 7.92
CA PRO A 261 6.56 -2.81 6.81
C PRO A 261 6.25 -2.22 5.43
N SER A 262 5.13 -1.52 5.31
CA SER A 262 4.71 -0.89 4.06
C SER A 262 5.39 0.44 3.74
N MET A 263 6.20 0.98 4.66
CA MET A 263 6.97 2.21 4.49
C MET A 263 8.37 2.04 5.09
N ALA A 264 9.24 1.36 4.35
CA ALA A 264 10.61 1.06 4.78
C ALA A 264 11.48 2.30 5.05
N GLY A 265 11.12 3.47 4.50
CA GLY A 265 11.82 4.74 4.75
C GLY A 265 11.55 5.37 6.12
N MET A 266 10.56 4.87 6.87
CA MET A 266 10.27 5.39 8.21
C MET A 266 11.29 4.89 9.24
N PRO A 267 11.83 5.78 10.09
CA PRO A 267 12.64 5.39 11.23
C PRO A 267 11.92 4.40 12.15
N GLU A 268 12.64 3.38 12.60
CA GLU A 268 12.14 2.44 13.58
C GLU A 268 11.90 3.14 14.92
N ALA A 269 10.78 2.86 15.57
CA ALA A 269 10.59 3.24 16.97
C ALA A 269 11.15 2.14 17.88
N LYS A 270 11.65 2.53 19.05
CA LYS A 270 12.08 1.63 20.13
C LYS A 270 11.20 1.90 21.36
N PRO A 271 9.96 1.37 21.37
CA PRO A 271 9.04 1.50 22.49
C PRO A 271 9.68 1.11 23.81
N GLU A 272 9.32 1.82 24.88
CA GLU A 272 9.67 1.39 26.23
C GLU A 272 8.87 0.14 26.58
N VAL A 273 9.54 -0.86 27.14
CA VAL A 273 8.92 -2.08 27.66
C VAL A 273 9.15 -2.12 29.16
N HIS A 274 8.09 -2.29 29.94
CA HIS A 274 8.15 -2.39 31.39
C HIS A 274 7.42 -3.63 31.91
N ARG A 275 7.67 -3.92 33.18
CA ARG A 275 7.01 -5.02 33.90
C ARG A 275 5.73 -4.50 34.52
N GLU A 276 4.68 -5.32 34.48
CA GLU A 276 3.49 -5.08 35.29
C GLU A 276 3.61 -5.72 36.67
N GLY A 277 2.66 -5.41 37.54
CA GLY A 277 2.56 -5.98 38.89
C GLY A 277 2.27 -7.49 38.91
N VAL A 278 1.89 -8.08 37.78
CA VAL A 278 1.51 -9.50 37.66
C VAL A 278 2.59 -10.27 36.89
N PRO A 279 3.14 -11.37 37.44
CA PRO A 279 4.11 -12.20 36.73
C PRO A 279 3.57 -12.68 35.37
N GLY A 280 4.34 -12.44 34.31
CA GLY A 280 3.92 -12.75 32.95
C GLY A 280 3.30 -11.58 32.21
N ASP A 281 2.83 -10.54 32.90
CA ASP A 281 2.28 -9.34 32.28
C ASP A 281 3.36 -8.24 32.17
N TYR A 282 3.40 -7.60 31.01
CA TYR A 282 4.36 -6.57 30.64
C TYR A 282 3.63 -5.49 29.83
N GLY A 283 4.08 -4.25 29.92
CA GLY A 283 3.58 -3.13 29.13
C GLY A 283 4.55 -2.75 28.01
N VAL A 284 4.03 -2.29 26.88
CA VAL A 284 4.81 -1.67 25.80
C VAL A 284 4.17 -0.33 25.39
N VAL A 285 4.94 0.76 25.58
CA VAL A 285 4.47 2.13 25.33
C VAL A 285 4.69 2.50 23.86
N VAL A 286 3.62 2.44 23.07
CA VAL A 286 3.64 2.65 21.61
C VAL A 286 3.04 4.00 21.21
N TYR A 287 3.53 4.55 20.10
CA TYR A 287 2.99 5.73 19.43
C TYR A 287 3.01 5.51 17.91
N PHE A 288 1.87 5.66 17.26
CA PHE A 288 1.75 5.47 15.81
C PHE A 288 1.53 6.81 15.12
N PRO A 289 2.39 7.25 14.18
CA PRO A 289 2.24 8.55 13.53
C PRO A 289 1.00 8.67 12.64
N HIS A 290 0.51 7.57 12.08
CA HIS A 290 -0.73 7.52 11.30
C HIS A 290 -1.30 6.10 11.28
N GLY A 291 -2.54 5.94 10.83
CA GLY A 291 -3.17 4.63 10.72
C GLY A 291 -2.47 3.73 9.69
N GLY A 292 -2.70 2.43 9.80
CA GLY A 292 -2.11 1.40 8.95
C GLY A 292 -1.56 0.22 9.73
N ASP A 293 -0.78 -0.61 9.04
CA ASP A 293 -0.28 -1.87 9.57
C ASP A 293 1.12 -1.71 10.17
N TYR A 294 1.29 -2.14 11.41
CA TYR A 294 2.56 -2.06 12.13
C TYR A 294 3.01 -3.43 12.62
N LYS A 295 4.33 -3.60 12.66
CA LYS A 295 5.00 -4.75 13.27
C LYS A 295 5.65 -4.32 14.58
N ILE A 296 5.30 -4.98 15.68
CA ILE A 296 5.94 -4.81 16.99
C ILE A 296 6.80 -6.05 17.23
N ALA A 297 8.11 -5.95 16.98
CA ALA A 297 9.07 -7.02 17.24
C ALA A 297 9.56 -6.93 18.68
N LEU A 298 9.48 -8.04 19.43
CA LEU A 298 10.00 -8.16 20.78
C LEU A 298 11.17 -9.13 20.81
N THR A 299 12.24 -8.75 21.50
CA THR A 299 13.29 -9.67 21.94
C THR A 299 13.09 -9.92 23.43
N LEU A 300 12.75 -11.15 23.78
CA LEU A 300 12.46 -11.61 25.14
C LEU A 300 13.63 -12.43 25.68
N ASN A 301 14.34 -11.93 26.69
CA ASN A 301 15.36 -12.68 27.42
C ASN A 301 14.70 -13.41 28.60
N ILE A 302 14.41 -14.69 28.42
CA ILE A 302 13.74 -15.52 29.43
C ILE A 302 14.80 -16.12 30.37
N PRO A 303 14.67 -15.93 31.70
CA PRO A 303 15.60 -16.48 32.68
C PRO A 303 15.82 -17.99 32.50
N GLY A 304 17.08 -18.39 32.31
CA GLY A 304 17.47 -19.81 32.13
C GLY A 304 17.11 -20.44 30.78
N GLN A 305 16.54 -19.67 29.83
CA GLN A 305 16.26 -20.13 28.45
C GLN A 305 16.95 -19.27 27.38
N GLY A 306 17.29 -18.02 27.71
CA GLY A 306 17.98 -17.11 26.79
C GLY A 306 17.01 -16.27 25.96
N LYS A 307 17.50 -15.75 24.83
CA LYS A 307 16.78 -14.79 23.99
C LYS A 307 15.84 -15.48 23.00
N HIS A 308 14.65 -14.92 22.85
CA HIS A 308 13.64 -15.32 21.88
C HIS A 308 13.10 -14.09 21.16
N ASP A 309 13.05 -14.14 19.83
CA ASP A 309 12.46 -13.08 19.02
C ASP A 309 11.05 -13.46 18.58
N ILE A 310 10.10 -12.57 18.83
CA ILE A 310 8.71 -12.69 18.39
C ILE A 310 8.26 -11.39 17.73
N ALA A 311 7.16 -11.44 16.99
CA ALA A 311 6.58 -10.24 16.41
C ALA A 311 5.06 -10.29 16.41
N PHE A 312 4.44 -9.19 16.85
CA PHE A 312 3.03 -8.94 16.65
C PHE A 312 2.82 -8.14 15.37
N LEU A 313 1.69 -8.38 14.70
CA LEU A 313 1.21 -7.57 13.59
C LEU A 313 -0.13 -6.96 14.00
N VAL A 314 -0.20 -5.63 14.01
CA VAL A 314 -1.37 -4.88 14.49
C VAL A 314 -1.89 -3.95 13.40
N ASP A 315 -3.22 -3.86 13.33
CA ASP A 315 -3.91 -2.82 12.56
C ASP A 315 -4.15 -1.61 13.46
N VAL A 316 -3.74 -0.44 13.00
CA VAL A 316 -3.87 0.83 13.71
C VAL A 316 -4.85 1.71 12.96
N LYS A 317 -5.89 2.14 13.66
CA LYS A 317 -6.90 3.06 13.15
C LYS A 317 -6.31 4.48 13.03
N ASP A 318 -6.95 5.32 12.24
CA ASP A 318 -6.57 6.73 12.15
C ASP A 318 -6.82 7.49 13.45
N GLU A 319 -6.35 8.74 13.50
CA GLU A 319 -6.54 9.60 14.66
C GLU A 319 -8.00 9.67 15.12
N ARG A 320 -8.23 9.66 16.44
CA ARG A 320 -9.56 9.88 17.00
C ARG A 320 -10.03 11.31 16.68
N PRO A 321 -11.35 11.58 16.69
CA PRO A 321 -11.84 12.94 16.66
C PRO A 321 -11.17 13.80 17.74
N ALA A 322 -10.89 15.07 17.44
CA ALA A 322 -10.11 15.94 18.30
C ALA A 322 -10.62 16.05 19.76
N SER A 323 -11.92 15.87 20.00
CA SER A 323 -12.52 15.86 21.34
C SER A 323 -12.11 14.66 22.21
N LEU A 324 -11.56 13.61 21.61
CA LEU A 324 -11.12 12.38 22.25
C LEU A 324 -9.60 12.16 22.13
N ALA A 325 -8.88 13.11 21.54
CA ALA A 325 -7.44 13.00 21.33
C ALA A 325 -6.67 13.18 22.65
N LYS A 326 -5.72 12.29 22.90
CA LYS A 326 -4.79 12.41 24.03
C LYS A 326 -3.76 13.51 23.78
N PRO A 327 -3.17 14.11 24.84
CA PRO A 327 -2.05 15.04 24.68
C PRO A 327 -0.89 14.39 23.92
N GLN A 328 -0.33 15.12 22.95
CA GLN A 328 0.86 14.67 22.24
C GLN A 328 2.07 14.59 23.19
N PRO A 329 2.94 13.58 23.08
CA PRO A 329 4.13 13.44 23.93
C PRO A 329 5.20 14.49 23.63
N PHE A 330 5.15 15.12 22.45
CA PHE A 330 6.00 16.25 22.08
C PHE A 330 5.17 17.39 21.51
N GLN A 331 5.69 18.60 21.63
CA GLN A 331 5.14 19.80 21.00
C GLN A 331 6.24 20.51 20.22
N LEU A 332 5.86 21.13 19.10
CA LEU A 332 6.73 22.06 18.37
C LEU A 332 6.52 23.47 18.91
N LYS A 333 7.58 24.07 19.46
CA LYS A 333 7.56 25.46 19.91
C LYS A 333 8.28 26.33 18.90
N VAL A 334 7.62 27.41 18.49
CA VAL A 334 8.30 28.53 17.82
C VAL A 334 8.94 29.40 18.89
N VAL A 335 10.24 29.66 18.74
CA VAL A 335 11.06 30.39 19.71
C VAL A 335 11.47 31.72 19.10
N ASP A 336 11.50 32.78 19.92
CA ASP A 336 11.91 34.13 19.52
C ASP A 336 11.24 34.67 18.25
N TRP A 337 9.99 34.26 17.96
CA TRP A 337 9.30 34.73 16.77
C TRP A 337 9.07 36.24 16.84
N PRO A 338 9.49 37.03 15.83
CA PRO A 338 9.29 38.47 15.85
C PRO A 338 7.81 38.82 15.86
N VAL A 339 7.38 39.67 16.80
CA VAL A 339 5.99 40.18 16.88
C VAL A 339 5.56 40.86 15.58
N HIS A 340 6.51 41.45 14.85
CA HIS A 340 6.31 42.09 13.56
C HIS A 340 7.17 41.44 12.47
N ALA A 341 7.14 40.12 12.34
CA ALA A 341 7.73 39.45 11.19
C ALA A 341 7.06 39.95 9.90
N MET A 342 7.82 40.49 8.95
CA MET A 342 7.28 41.12 7.74
C MET A 342 7.46 40.23 6.50
N ALA A 343 6.42 40.12 5.69
CA ALA A 343 6.48 39.49 4.37
C ALA A 343 7.52 40.19 3.48
N GLY A 344 8.19 39.42 2.63
CA GLY A 344 9.28 39.90 1.78
C GLY A 344 10.60 40.18 2.50
N GLN A 345 10.64 40.07 3.84
CA GLN A 345 11.86 40.19 4.63
C GLN A 345 12.27 38.84 5.21
N PRO A 346 13.57 38.46 5.16
CA PRO A 346 14.05 37.25 5.81
C PRO A 346 13.80 37.30 7.32
N SER A 347 13.15 36.27 7.85
CA SER A 347 12.96 36.03 9.28
C SER A 347 13.64 34.73 9.66
N ASN A 348 14.44 34.73 10.72
CA ASN A 348 15.07 33.50 11.20
C ASN A 348 14.03 32.71 12.02
N LEU A 349 13.46 31.66 11.44
CA LEU A 349 12.52 30.79 12.12
C LEU A 349 13.30 29.87 13.05
N LYS A 350 13.03 29.99 14.37
CA LYS A 350 13.61 29.10 15.37
C LYS A 350 12.55 28.17 15.95
N LEU A 351 12.91 26.90 16.07
CA LEU A 351 11.99 25.85 16.52
C LEU A 351 12.66 24.98 17.59
N GLN A 352 11.86 24.53 18.55
CA GLN A 352 12.27 23.52 19.54
C GLN A 352 11.22 22.43 19.63
N VAL A 353 11.66 21.17 19.67
CA VAL A 353 10.82 20.03 19.99
C VAL A 353 10.91 19.80 21.49
N VAL A 354 9.79 19.87 22.19
CA VAL A 354 9.75 19.82 23.65
C VAL A 354 8.90 18.64 24.09
N ASP A 355 9.44 17.81 24.98
CA ASP A 355 8.69 16.73 25.63
C ASP A 355 7.62 17.34 26.55
N THR A 356 6.36 16.95 26.37
CA THR A 356 5.23 17.58 27.06
C THR A 356 5.10 17.16 28.52
N LYS A 357 5.65 16.01 28.91
CA LYS A 357 5.63 15.51 30.29
C LYS A 357 6.73 16.14 31.14
N THR A 358 7.94 16.22 30.59
CA THR A 358 9.15 16.66 31.31
C THR A 358 9.52 18.12 31.06
N GLY A 359 9.00 18.73 29.99
CA GLY A 359 9.37 20.07 29.55
C GLY A 359 10.77 20.18 28.94
N LYS A 360 11.49 19.07 28.74
CA LYS A 360 12.85 19.07 28.20
C LYS A 360 12.87 19.27 26.69
N VAL A 361 13.79 20.11 26.21
CA VAL A 361 14.10 20.29 24.80
C VAL A 361 14.83 19.04 24.29
N GLN A 362 14.36 18.50 23.17
CA GLN A 362 14.98 17.36 22.51
C GLN A 362 16.14 17.83 21.62
N SER A 363 17.26 17.12 21.71
CA SER A 363 18.49 17.41 20.94
C SER A 363 19.06 16.16 20.26
N ALA A 364 18.33 15.06 20.25
CA ALA A 364 18.72 13.80 19.61
C ALA A 364 17.58 13.32 18.73
N PHE A 365 17.87 13.15 17.44
CA PHE A 365 16.90 12.79 16.42
C PHE A 365 17.50 11.77 15.47
N ASP A 366 16.68 10.79 15.09
CA ASP A 366 17.00 9.83 14.06
C ASP A 366 16.83 10.46 12.68
N VAL A 367 17.58 9.96 11.71
CA VAL A 367 17.50 10.43 10.32
C VAL A 367 16.35 9.71 9.61
N ALA A 368 15.41 10.47 9.06
CA ALA A 368 14.38 10.04 8.14
C ALA A 368 14.64 10.71 6.78
N HIS A 369 14.61 9.98 5.67
CA HIS A 369 14.80 10.58 4.33
C HIS A 369 16.03 11.50 4.24
N GLU A 370 17.17 11.01 4.75
CA GLU A 370 18.47 11.71 4.80
C GLU A 370 18.55 12.97 5.69
N LYS A 371 17.46 13.35 6.37
CA LYS A 371 17.40 14.53 7.24
C LYS A 371 16.83 14.20 8.62
N GLN A 372 17.11 15.04 9.61
CA GLN A 372 16.57 14.88 10.97
C GLN A 372 15.27 15.69 11.19
N PHE A 373 15.05 16.69 10.34
CA PHE A 373 13.92 17.60 10.44
C PHE A 373 13.46 17.99 9.03
N HIS A 374 12.24 17.61 8.69
CA HIS A 374 11.53 18.12 7.53
C HIS A 374 10.59 19.23 7.98
N LEU A 375 10.98 20.47 7.67
CA LEU A 375 10.18 21.65 7.95
C LEU A 375 9.25 21.89 6.78
N LEU A 376 7.97 21.91 7.06
CA LEU A 376 6.93 22.17 6.09
C LEU A 376 6.22 23.45 6.53
N LEU A 377 6.22 24.45 5.65
CA LEU A 377 5.50 25.69 5.86
C LEU A 377 4.37 25.77 4.86
N ALA A 378 3.16 26.06 5.32
CA ALA A 378 2.01 26.26 4.44
C ALA A 378 1.24 27.52 4.83
N SER A 379 0.70 28.26 3.86
CA SER A 379 -0.28 29.31 4.16
C SER A 379 -1.50 28.72 4.85
N LYS A 380 -2.26 29.53 5.59
CA LYS A 380 -3.52 29.11 6.21
C LYS A 380 -4.49 28.44 5.22
N ASP A 381 -4.52 28.94 3.98
CA ASP A 381 -5.30 28.43 2.85
C ASP A 381 -4.67 27.22 2.14
N LEU A 382 -3.45 26.82 2.53
CA LEU A 382 -2.68 25.72 1.94
C LEU A 382 -2.34 25.90 0.45
N ASN A 383 -2.49 27.09 -0.15
CA ASN A 383 -2.10 27.35 -1.55
C ASN A 383 -0.69 27.91 -1.72
N TRP A 384 0.03 28.18 -0.63
CA TRP A 384 1.47 28.36 -0.63
C TRP A 384 2.13 27.30 0.25
N PHE A 385 3.25 26.74 -0.21
CA PHE A 385 3.95 25.66 0.47
C PHE A 385 5.45 25.75 0.25
N LEU A 386 6.21 25.33 1.28
CA LEU A 386 7.66 25.26 1.27
C LEU A 386 8.09 24.05 2.11
N HIS A 387 9.12 23.33 1.63
CA HIS A 387 9.71 22.19 2.30
C HIS A 387 11.22 22.42 2.43
N GLU A 388 11.69 22.56 3.66
CA GLU A 388 13.08 22.87 3.98
C GLU A 388 13.62 22.00 5.10
N HIS A 389 14.93 22.08 5.34
CA HIS A 389 15.62 21.29 6.34
C HIS A 389 16.46 22.20 7.22
N PRO A 390 15.96 22.64 8.39
CA PRO A 390 16.70 23.51 9.29
C PRO A 390 17.89 22.79 9.91
N GLU A 391 18.84 23.56 10.44
CA GLU A 391 20.00 23.03 11.17
C GLU A 391 19.78 23.15 12.69
N MET A 392 20.22 22.13 13.44
CA MET A 392 20.10 22.09 14.90
C MET A 392 21.37 22.60 15.58
N ALA A 393 21.23 23.55 16.50
CA ALA A 393 22.28 23.93 17.43
C ALA A 393 22.40 22.92 18.60
N LYS A 394 23.49 23.00 19.36
CA LYS A 394 23.77 22.05 20.47
C LYS A 394 22.71 22.05 21.58
N ASP A 395 21.95 23.13 21.72
CA ASP A 395 20.87 23.29 22.69
C ASP A 395 19.54 22.69 22.22
N GLY A 396 19.49 22.09 21.03
CA GLY A 396 18.27 21.52 20.42
C GLY A 396 17.42 22.55 19.67
N THR A 397 17.90 23.79 19.50
CA THR A 397 17.20 24.81 18.71
C THR A 397 17.50 24.64 17.23
N TRP A 398 16.45 24.43 16.44
CA TRP A 398 16.50 24.38 14.98
C TRP A 398 16.35 25.78 14.41
N SER A 399 17.14 26.17 13.42
CA SER A 399 17.07 27.51 12.81
C SER A 399 17.15 27.46 11.29
N ILE A 400 16.40 28.35 10.63
CA ILE A 400 16.47 28.55 9.19
C ILE A 400 15.98 29.96 8.81
N PRO A 401 16.68 30.70 7.92
CA PRO A 401 16.18 31.94 7.36
C PRO A 401 15.06 31.65 6.35
N ILE A 402 13.87 32.23 6.56
CA ILE A 402 12.71 32.08 5.69
C ILE A 402 12.17 33.46 5.30
N THR A 403 11.83 33.63 4.03
CA THR A 403 11.11 34.80 3.55
C THR A 403 9.70 34.39 3.16
N PHE A 404 8.71 34.87 3.90
CA PHE A 404 7.30 34.64 3.59
C PHE A 404 6.85 35.59 2.48
N PRO A 405 6.12 35.11 1.45
CA PRO A 405 5.77 35.94 0.29
C PRO A 405 4.63 36.92 0.56
N ALA A 406 3.84 36.72 1.61
CA ALA A 406 2.70 37.55 1.97
C ALA A 406 2.47 37.58 3.48
N GLY A 407 1.69 38.54 3.94
CA GLY A 407 1.16 38.58 5.29
C GLY A 407 0.01 37.59 5.48
N GLY A 408 -0.14 37.05 6.68
CA GLY A 408 -1.15 36.06 7.03
C GLY A 408 -0.69 35.09 8.11
N ASP A 409 -1.56 34.13 8.42
CA ASP A 409 -1.19 33.01 9.29
C ASP A 409 -0.59 31.89 8.44
N TYR A 410 0.43 31.24 8.99
CA TYR A 410 1.09 30.09 8.38
C TYR A 410 1.10 28.92 9.36
N TRP A 411 0.85 27.74 8.81
CA TRP A 411 1.10 26.48 9.49
C TRP A 411 2.58 26.16 9.44
N VAL A 412 3.10 25.68 10.56
CA VAL A 412 4.47 25.20 10.70
C VAL A 412 4.39 23.75 11.11
N TYR A 413 4.83 22.84 10.24
CA TYR A 413 4.92 21.43 10.57
C TYR A 413 6.38 21.01 10.66
N GLY A 414 6.72 20.31 11.74
CA GLY A 414 7.98 19.62 11.89
C GLY A 414 7.73 18.13 11.85
N ASP A 415 8.09 17.49 10.75
CA ASP A 415 8.20 16.02 10.71
C ASP A 415 9.60 15.64 11.18
N VAL A 416 9.63 15.04 12.37
CA VAL A 416 10.84 14.75 13.14
C VAL A 416 10.73 13.37 13.75
N ALA A 417 11.87 12.75 14.03
CA ALA A 417 11.94 11.50 14.78
C ALA A 417 12.87 11.67 15.99
N PRO A 418 12.38 12.11 17.18
CA PRO A 418 13.20 12.10 18.39
C PRO A 418 13.79 10.70 18.60
N SER A 419 15.06 10.60 18.97
CA SER A 419 15.79 9.33 18.85
C SER A 419 15.11 8.15 19.56
N GLY A 420 14.88 7.07 18.82
CA GLY A 420 14.19 5.87 19.28
C GLY A 420 12.69 6.04 19.50
N LYS A 421 12.10 7.20 19.19
CA LYS A 421 10.67 7.46 19.36
C LYS A 421 9.89 7.37 18.04
N GLY A 422 10.56 7.15 16.91
CA GLY A 422 9.94 7.11 15.58
C GLY A 422 9.42 8.47 15.11
N SER A 423 9.05 8.54 13.82
CA SER A 423 8.55 9.77 13.18
C SER A 423 7.24 10.26 13.78
N ARG A 424 7.06 11.58 13.73
CA ARG A 424 5.86 12.29 14.13
C ARG A 424 5.83 13.67 13.48
N VAL A 425 4.65 14.09 13.07
CA VAL A 425 4.41 15.45 12.59
C VAL A 425 3.91 16.31 13.75
N LEU A 426 4.68 17.33 14.10
CA LEU A 426 4.33 18.29 15.15
C LEU A 426 3.91 19.61 14.50
N ILE A 427 2.86 20.24 15.05
CA ILE A 427 2.22 21.40 14.43
C ILE A 427 2.38 22.63 15.33
N ALA A 428 2.77 23.74 14.72
CA ALA A 428 2.77 25.07 15.29
C ALA A 428 2.22 26.09 14.28
N LYS A 429 2.14 27.35 14.69
CA LYS A 429 1.67 28.45 13.84
C LYS A 429 2.55 29.66 14.03
N VAL A 430 2.67 30.45 12.97
CA VAL A 430 3.26 31.79 13.01
C VAL A 430 2.34 32.76 12.26
N SER A 431 2.37 34.03 12.66
CA SER A 431 1.69 35.10 11.94
C SER A 431 2.74 36.06 11.37
N VAL A 432 2.51 36.48 10.12
CA VAL A 432 3.38 37.36 9.35
C VAL A 432 2.58 38.60 8.96
N HIS A 433 3.16 39.77 9.16
CA HIS A 433 2.60 41.06 8.75
C HIS A 433 2.97 41.41 7.30
N GLY A 434 2.16 42.24 6.66
CA GLY A 434 2.41 42.70 5.29
C GLY A 434 1.15 42.62 4.44
N ASP A 435 1.34 42.75 3.13
CA ASP A 435 0.25 42.69 2.16
C ASP A 435 -0.37 41.30 2.11
N LYS A 436 -1.67 41.25 1.80
CA LYS A 436 -2.38 39.97 1.65
C LYS A 436 -1.81 39.17 0.46
N PRO A 437 -1.99 37.84 0.45
CA PRO A 437 -1.64 36.99 -0.67
C PRO A 437 -2.16 37.49 -2.01
N THR A 438 -1.34 37.37 -3.05
CA THR A 438 -1.72 37.63 -4.45
C THR A 438 -2.24 36.38 -5.17
N TRP A 439 -2.08 35.20 -4.57
CA TRP A 439 -2.62 33.94 -5.09
C TRP A 439 -4.09 33.74 -4.70
N ASP A 440 -4.76 32.81 -5.38
CA ASP A 440 -6.12 32.40 -5.01
C ASP A 440 -6.08 31.65 -3.67
N THR A 441 -6.78 32.17 -2.67
CA THR A 441 -6.85 31.57 -1.33
C THR A 441 -7.95 30.50 -1.20
N LYS A 442 -8.64 30.15 -2.30
CA LYS A 442 -9.61 29.06 -2.33
C LYS A 442 -8.94 27.74 -2.73
N LEU A 443 -9.28 26.66 -2.03
CA LEU A 443 -8.88 25.30 -2.41
C LEU A 443 -9.75 24.79 -3.56
N ASN A 444 -9.47 25.27 -4.77
CA ASN A 444 -10.14 24.77 -5.98
C ASN A 444 -9.58 23.40 -6.36
N LEU A 445 -10.47 22.45 -6.65
CA LEU A 445 -10.08 21.12 -7.09
C LEU A 445 -9.22 21.20 -8.36
N SER A 446 -8.10 20.49 -8.34
CA SER A 446 -7.22 20.33 -9.49
C SER A 446 -6.44 19.04 -9.36
N THR A 447 -6.46 18.23 -10.42
CA THR A 447 -5.63 17.04 -10.57
C THR A 447 -4.45 17.28 -11.51
N THR A 448 -4.22 18.52 -11.93
CA THR A 448 -3.09 18.86 -12.80
C THR A 448 -2.33 20.06 -12.27
N ALA A 449 -1.02 20.05 -12.45
CA ALA A 449 -0.14 21.13 -12.02
C ALA A 449 1.06 21.25 -12.96
N VAL A 450 1.64 22.44 -13.02
CA VAL A 450 2.86 22.70 -13.79
C VAL A 450 3.80 23.54 -12.93
N ASP A 451 5.07 23.15 -12.88
CA ASP A 451 6.14 23.94 -12.29
C ASP A 451 7.44 23.77 -13.09
N GLY A 452 8.02 24.89 -13.53
CA GLY A 452 9.28 24.92 -14.26
C GLY A 452 9.34 24.03 -15.52
N GLY A 453 8.20 23.84 -16.20
CA GLY A 453 8.06 22.99 -17.39
C GLY A 453 7.79 21.51 -17.10
N LEU A 454 7.79 21.08 -15.83
CA LEU A 454 7.32 19.76 -15.44
C LEU A 454 5.80 19.82 -15.27
N LYS A 455 5.07 19.01 -16.03
CA LYS A 455 3.62 18.84 -15.87
C LYS A 455 3.34 17.56 -15.10
N GLY A 456 2.51 17.67 -14.06
CA GLY A 456 1.97 16.54 -13.32
C GLY A 456 0.48 16.37 -13.54
N GLU A 457 0.05 15.12 -13.63
CA GLU A 457 -1.34 14.70 -13.53
C GLU A 457 -1.46 13.71 -12.35
N LEU A 458 -2.17 14.13 -11.30
CA LEU A 458 -2.49 13.31 -10.15
C LEU A 458 -3.68 12.41 -10.50
N VAL A 459 -3.41 11.12 -10.61
CA VAL A 459 -4.40 10.08 -10.84
C VAL A 459 -4.74 9.44 -9.49
N THR A 460 -5.96 9.68 -9.04
CA THR A 460 -6.54 9.04 -7.86
C THR A 460 -7.81 8.31 -8.26
N ARG A 461 -8.17 7.24 -7.54
CA ARG A 461 -9.45 6.57 -7.75
C ARG A 461 -10.00 6.08 -6.42
N ASP A 462 -11.32 6.26 -6.22
CA ASP A 462 -12.11 5.82 -5.05
C ASP A 462 -11.31 5.85 -3.73
N ILE A 463 -10.98 7.07 -3.28
CA ILE A 463 -10.27 7.25 -2.02
C ILE A 463 -11.25 6.93 -0.90
N GLN A 464 -11.12 5.74 -0.33
CA GLN A 464 -11.89 5.33 0.83
C GLN A 464 -11.26 5.89 2.10
N VAL A 465 -12.07 6.57 2.90
CA VAL A 465 -11.67 7.07 4.21
C VAL A 465 -11.17 5.93 5.09
N GLY A 466 -10.04 6.18 5.76
CA GLY A 466 -9.38 5.20 6.61
C GLY A 466 -8.92 3.95 5.88
N ARG A 467 -8.64 4.04 4.59
CA ARG A 467 -7.96 2.99 3.83
C ARG A 467 -6.70 3.52 3.18
N LYS A 468 -5.70 2.64 3.10
CA LYS A 468 -4.51 2.87 2.29
C LYS A 468 -4.96 2.96 0.82
N THR A 469 -4.46 3.96 0.12
CA THR A 469 -4.71 4.17 -1.31
C THR A 469 -3.40 4.54 -2.01
N THR A 470 -3.33 4.19 -3.29
CA THR A 470 -2.19 4.53 -4.14
C THR A 470 -2.53 5.80 -4.92
N LEU A 471 -1.67 6.80 -4.80
CA LEU A 471 -1.75 8.07 -5.52
C LEU A 471 -0.67 8.05 -6.60
N MET A 472 -1.04 8.09 -7.87
CA MET A 472 -0.07 8.12 -8.97
C MET A 472 0.07 9.55 -9.48
N VAL A 473 1.30 10.05 -9.60
CA VAL A 473 1.59 11.27 -10.34
C VAL A 473 2.21 10.87 -11.67
N LYS A 474 1.52 11.19 -12.77
CA LYS A 474 2.06 11.07 -14.12
C LYS A 474 2.79 12.35 -14.48
N LEU A 475 4.06 12.24 -14.81
CA LEU A 475 4.99 13.33 -15.11
C LEU A 475 5.28 13.38 -16.62
N THR A 476 5.10 14.55 -17.21
CA THR A 476 5.49 14.82 -18.59
C THR A 476 6.21 16.15 -18.70
N ASP A 477 7.15 16.26 -19.63
CA ASP A 477 7.74 17.53 -20.03
C ASP A 477 6.66 18.34 -20.80
N GLU A 478 6.31 19.51 -20.30
CA GLU A 478 5.21 20.33 -20.83
C GLU A 478 5.44 20.74 -22.30
N LYS A 479 6.70 20.99 -22.67
CA LYS A 479 7.06 21.46 -24.00
C LYS A 479 6.99 20.34 -25.04
N THR A 480 7.42 19.15 -24.67
CA THR A 480 7.54 18.02 -25.61
C THR A 480 6.38 17.02 -25.52
N GLY A 481 5.64 17.01 -24.41
CA GLY A 481 4.61 16.01 -24.09
C GLY A 481 5.16 14.62 -23.78
N GLN A 482 6.49 14.44 -23.75
CA GLN A 482 7.13 13.17 -23.45
C GLN A 482 7.12 12.88 -21.94
N ALA A 483 7.19 11.60 -21.58
CA ALA A 483 7.29 11.20 -20.19
C ALA A 483 8.57 11.77 -19.54
N ALA A 484 8.42 12.42 -18.38
CA ALA A 484 9.54 12.95 -17.61
C ALA A 484 10.05 11.88 -16.64
N GLY A 485 10.71 10.86 -17.20
CA GLY A 485 11.29 9.74 -16.44
C GLY A 485 12.75 9.95 -16.03
N ASP A 486 13.29 11.15 -16.26
CA ASP A 486 14.64 11.60 -15.92
C ASP A 486 14.70 12.32 -14.56
N THR A 487 13.70 12.13 -13.69
CA THR A 487 13.78 12.59 -12.30
C THR A 487 14.84 11.82 -11.53
N VAL A 488 15.51 12.49 -10.59
CA VAL A 488 16.53 11.89 -9.74
C VAL A 488 16.06 11.78 -8.30
N LYS A 489 16.68 10.87 -7.53
CA LYS A 489 16.40 10.77 -6.10
C LYS A 489 16.82 12.07 -5.41
N TRP A 490 15.92 12.64 -4.64
CA TRP A 490 16.15 13.80 -3.77
C TRP A 490 15.72 13.39 -2.38
N LEU A 491 16.58 13.59 -1.36
CA LEU A 491 16.32 13.11 0.01
C LEU A 491 16.05 11.59 0.06
N GLY A 492 16.85 10.82 -0.68
CA GLY A 492 16.73 9.36 -0.74
C GLY A 492 15.61 8.80 -1.62
N ALA A 493 14.56 9.56 -1.98
CA ALA A 493 13.40 9.05 -2.71
C ALA A 493 13.20 9.68 -4.11
N ALA A 494 12.50 8.96 -5.00
CA ALA A 494 12.18 9.44 -6.35
C ALA A 494 11.14 10.59 -6.38
N GLY A 495 10.56 10.93 -5.23
CA GLY A 495 9.66 12.05 -5.02
C GLY A 495 9.20 12.11 -3.57
N HIS A 496 8.67 13.26 -3.15
CA HIS A 496 8.10 13.49 -1.83
C HIS A 496 6.67 13.99 -1.97
N MET A 497 5.73 13.44 -1.21
CA MET A 497 4.33 13.84 -1.25
C MET A 497 3.85 14.25 0.14
N MET A 498 3.30 15.46 0.20
CA MET A 498 2.66 16.02 1.39
C MET A 498 1.18 16.21 1.13
N ILE A 499 0.34 15.70 2.01
CA ILE A 499 -1.12 15.76 1.89
C ILE A 499 -1.66 16.45 3.14
N PHE A 500 -2.35 17.57 2.95
CA PHE A 500 -2.92 18.39 4.02
C PHE A 500 -4.43 18.38 3.90
N HIS A 501 -5.13 17.98 4.95
CA HIS A 501 -6.57 18.23 5.03
C HIS A 501 -6.83 19.74 5.19
N GLN A 502 -7.97 20.23 4.69
CA GLN A 502 -8.35 21.65 4.73
C GLN A 502 -8.37 22.31 6.12
N ASP A 503 -8.33 21.53 7.21
CA ASP A 503 -8.21 22.07 8.57
C ASP A 503 -6.76 22.38 8.99
N GLY A 504 -5.77 21.95 8.21
CA GLY A 504 -4.34 22.09 8.50
C GLY A 504 -3.86 21.30 9.71
N LEU A 505 -4.64 20.34 10.21
CA LEU A 505 -4.30 19.53 11.39
C LEU A 505 -4.01 18.07 11.02
N THR A 506 -4.59 17.57 9.94
CA THR A 506 -4.27 16.24 9.41
C THR A 506 -3.26 16.36 8.27
N VAL A 507 -2.08 15.77 8.47
CA VAL A 507 -0.98 15.78 7.50
C VAL A 507 -0.49 14.37 7.25
N VAL A 508 -0.24 14.04 5.98
CA VAL A 508 0.39 12.78 5.57
C VAL A 508 1.65 13.11 4.78
N HIS A 509 2.77 12.53 5.20
CA HIS A 509 4.02 12.53 4.47
C HIS A 509 4.21 11.15 3.83
N SER A 510 4.42 11.12 2.51
CA SER A 510 4.50 9.88 1.73
C SER A 510 5.61 9.94 0.71
N HIS A 511 6.14 8.76 0.38
CA HIS A 511 7.22 8.55 -0.55
C HIS A 511 6.89 7.36 -1.46
N PRO A 512 7.45 7.30 -2.67
CA PRO A 512 7.40 6.10 -3.48
C PRO A 512 8.18 4.97 -2.84
N ALA A 513 7.73 3.74 -3.07
CA ALA A 513 8.52 2.57 -2.69
C ALA A 513 9.81 2.52 -3.52
N GLU A 514 10.90 2.08 -2.90
CA GLU A 514 12.23 2.01 -3.50
C GLU A 514 12.59 0.59 -3.97
N ASP A 515 11.67 -0.05 -4.69
CA ASP A 515 11.88 -1.36 -5.31
C ASP A 515 12.05 -1.24 -6.83
N ALA A 516 12.58 -2.31 -7.44
CA ALA A 516 12.89 -2.34 -8.87
C ALA A 516 11.65 -2.14 -9.77
N GLU A 517 10.46 -2.49 -9.30
CA GLU A 517 9.21 -2.28 -10.04
C GLU A 517 8.86 -0.79 -10.09
N ASN A 518 8.92 -0.11 -8.94
CA ASN A 518 8.68 1.33 -8.86
C ASN A 518 9.75 2.12 -9.62
N GLU A 519 11.03 1.73 -9.54
CA GLU A 519 12.09 2.38 -10.33
C GLU A 519 11.85 2.29 -11.85
N ALA A 520 11.31 1.16 -12.34
CA ALA A 520 10.96 1.00 -13.74
C ALA A 520 9.78 1.90 -14.16
N GLN A 521 8.83 2.15 -13.26
CA GLN A 521 7.70 3.06 -13.50
C GLN A 521 8.12 4.53 -13.47
N VAL A 522 9.02 4.92 -12.56
CA VAL A 522 9.59 6.27 -12.51
C VAL A 522 10.23 6.62 -13.85
N LYS A 523 10.98 5.70 -14.47
CA LYS A 523 11.57 5.88 -15.81
C LYS A 523 10.55 6.09 -16.93
N GLN A 524 9.28 5.75 -16.69
CA GLN A 524 8.16 6.00 -17.61
C GLN A 524 7.35 7.24 -17.21
N GLY A 525 7.86 8.06 -16.29
CA GLY A 525 7.17 9.24 -15.76
C GLY A 525 5.97 8.89 -14.89
N MET A 526 5.95 7.72 -14.24
CA MET A 526 4.86 7.31 -13.35
C MET A 526 5.42 7.11 -11.95
N VAL A 527 5.02 7.97 -11.01
CA VAL A 527 5.47 7.89 -9.62
C VAL A 527 4.29 7.57 -8.70
N HIS A 528 4.37 6.45 -7.99
CA HIS A 528 3.31 5.98 -7.10
C HIS A 528 3.65 6.30 -5.66
N PHE A 529 2.70 6.90 -4.96
CA PHE A 529 2.77 7.21 -3.54
C PHE A 529 1.70 6.41 -2.80
N THR A 530 1.99 6.09 -1.53
CA THR A 530 1.01 5.48 -0.64
C THR A 530 0.44 6.54 0.28
N GLY A 531 -0.85 6.85 0.16
CA GLY A 531 -1.56 7.74 1.09
C GLY A 531 -2.59 6.99 1.92
N ARG A 532 -2.96 7.55 3.06
CA ARG A 532 -4.15 7.14 3.83
C ARG A 532 -4.89 8.40 4.24
N PHE A 533 -6.21 8.43 4.04
CA PHE A 533 -7.01 9.64 4.26
C PHE A 533 -7.93 9.43 5.47
N PRO A 534 -7.62 10.00 6.64
CA PRO A 534 -8.33 9.72 7.89
C PRO A 534 -9.82 10.09 7.89
N LYS A 535 -10.21 11.08 7.09
CA LYS A 535 -11.57 11.65 7.12
C LYS A 535 -11.98 12.25 5.76
N PRO A 536 -13.29 12.45 5.52
CA PRO A 536 -13.77 13.18 4.35
C PRO A 536 -13.35 14.66 4.40
N GLY A 537 -13.22 15.28 3.23
CA GLY A 537 -12.96 16.71 3.09
C GLY A 537 -12.10 17.05 1.88
N LEU A 538 -11.76 18.34 1.76
CA LEU A 538 -10.79 18.80 0.78
C LEU A 538 -9.37 18.54 1.29
N TYR A 539 -8.52 18.06 0.38
CA TYR A 539 -7.12 17.81 0.64
C TYR A 539 -6.27 18.55 -0.38
N LYS A 540 -5.29 19.31 0.11
CA LYS A 540 -4.21 19.86 -0.69
C LYS A 540 -3.09 18.82 -0.76
N VAL A 541 -2.64 18.50 -1.97
CA VAL A 541 -1.52 17.56 -2.18
C VAL A 541 -0.38 18.30 -2.85
N TYR A 542 0.81 18.25 -2.28
CA TYR A 542 2.05 18.73 -2.89
C TYR A 542 2.95 17.55 -3.19
N ALA A 543 3.35 17.40 -4.45
CA ALA A 543 4.33 16.40 -4.88
C ALA A 543 5.59 17.10 -5.38
N GLN A 544 6.74 16.73 -4.82
CA GLN A 544 8.04 17.32 -5.12
C GLN A 544 8.95 16.32 -5.83
N PHE A 545 9.60 16.79 -6.89
CA PHE A 545 10.50 15.99 -7.72
C PHE A 545 11.75 16.81 -8.03
N ASP A 546 12.94 16.24 -7.88
CA ASP A 546 14.13 16.83 -8.52
C ASP A 546 14.11 16.45 -10.01
N TRP A 547 13.91 17.48 -10.83
CA TRP A 547 13.88 17.34 -12.27
C TRP A 547 14.86 18.33 -12.90
N ARG A 548 15.94 17.77 -13.46
CA ARG A 548 17.01 18.51 -14.17
C ARG A 548 17.71 19.55 -13.27
N GLY A 549 17.99 19.19 -12.02
CA GLY A 549 18.78 19.99 -11.08
C GLY A 549 17.99 21.06 -10.34
N ALA A 550 16.67 20.97 -10.34
CA ALA A 550 15.78 21.84 -9.59
C ALA A 550 14.61 21.05 -9.03
N VAL A 551 14.27 21.32 -7.76
CA VAL A 551 13.07 20.76 -7.13
C VAL A 551 11.84 21.44 -7.72
N ARG A 552 10.95 20.62 -8.30
CA ARG A 552 9.64 21.03 -8.84
C ARG A 552 8.55 20.66 -7.86
N THR A 553 7.71 21.62 -7.50
CA THR A 553 6.62 21.44 -6.53
C THR A 553 5.27 21.53 -7.24
N LEU A 554 4.63 20.39 -7.40
CA LEU A 554 3.35 20.26 -8.09
C LEU A 554 2.21 20.23 -7.06
N GLY A 555 1.37 21.26 -7.08
CA GLY A 555 0.25 21.42 -6.15
C GLY A 555 -1.09 21.00 -6.76
N PHE A 556 -1.75 20.03 -6.13
CA PHE A 556 -3.07 19.50 -6.49
C PHE A 556 -4.07 19.75 -5.35
N ALA A 557 -5.36 19.62 -5.65
CA ALA A 557 -6.41 19.61 -4.65
C ALA A 557 -7.48 18.60 -5.04
N ILE A 558 -7.83 17.72 -4.10
CA ILE A 558 -8.78 16.63 -4.29
C ILE A 558 -9.84 16.64 -3.19
N GLU A 559 -10.99 16.06 -3.48
CA GLU A 559 -12.06 15.84 -2.51
C GLU A 559 -12.11 14.36 -2.15
N VAL A 560 -12.12 14.05 -0.85
CA VAL A 560 -12.35 12.71 -0.30
C VAL A 560 -13.72 12.69 0.33
N LYS A 561 -14.51 11.65 0.04
CA LYS A 561 -15.92 11.55 0.42
C LYS A 561 -16.18 10.45 1.43
#